data_AF-A0A543JDU3-F1
#
_entry.id   AF-A0A543JDU3-F1
#
_cell.length_a   1.000
_cell.length_b   1.000
_cell.length_c   1.000
_cell.angle_alpha   90.00
_cell.angle_beta   90.00
_cell.angle_gamma   90.00
#
_symmetry.space_group_name_H-M   'P 1'
#
loop_
_entity.id
_entity.type
_entity.pdbx_description
1 polymer ?
#
loop_
_entity_poly.entity_id
_entity_poly.type
_entity_poly.pdbx_seq_one_letter_code
_entity_poly.pdbx_strand_id
1 'polypeptide(L)'
;MSRRSELCARTLWSRYRRHPWPAQLGPITRPLPLPNLAVHAEWAPAALDGSGPSAAEMCDLHVVFSSYVHGIAVHLERGQQALGASGPSEDEWMESRASAMGAITGSGRYPPFAWVLGELAEEGYDLDLDELFELGLRSVPDGLAPRLDRRRDVM
;
A
#
# COMPACT_ATOMS: atom_id res chain seq x y z
N MET A 1 -14.77 -8.17 1.72
CA MET A 1 -13.50 -8.90 1.99
C MET A 1 -13.56 -9.48 3.40
N SER A 2 -12.89 -10.60 3.71
CA SER A 2 -13.07 -11.32 4.99
C SER A 2 -12.19 -10.76 6.12
N ARG A 3 -12.63 -10.82 7.39
CA ARG A 3 -11.79 -10.51 8.57
C ARG A 3 -10.45 -11.24 8.57
N ARG A 4 -10.39 -12.43 7.94
CA ARG A 4 -9.18 -13.23 7.81
C ARG A 4 -8.13 -12.56 6.92
N SER A 5 -8.53 -11.93 5.81
CA SER A 5 -7.58 -11.24 4.92
C SER A 5 -6.99 -10.00 5.58
N GLU A 6 -7.80 -9.27 6.37
CA GLU A 6 -7.31 -8.13 7.14
C GLU A 6 -6.29 -8.56 8.21
N LEU A 7 -6.58 -9.64 8.94
CA LEU A 7 -5.65 -10.19 9.92
C LEU A 7 -4.33 -10.62 9.27
N CYS A 8 -4.39 -11.27 8.12
CA CYS A 8 -3.19 -11.65 7.34
C CYS A 8 -2.38 -10.42 6.93
N ALA A 9 -3.04 -9.36 6.43
CA ALA A 9 -2.38 -8.11 6.04
C ALA A 9 -1.71 -7.41 7.22
N ARG A 10 -2.39 -7.27 8.36
CA ARG A 10 -1.81 -6.67 9.59
C ARG A 10 -0.65 -7.51 10.13
N THR A 11 -0.76 -8.83 10.07
CA THR A 11 0.33 -9.74 10.46
C THR A 11 1.55 -9.52 9.56
N LEU A 12 1.35 -9.48 8.24
CA LEU A 12 2.42 -9.23 7.28
C LEU A 12 3.05 -7.85 7.48
N TRP A 13 2.23 -6.81 7.68
CA TRP A 13 2.66 -5.45 7.98
C TRP A 13 3.55 -5.40 9.23
N SER A 14 3.13 -6.05 10.32
CA SER A 14 3.93 -6.13 11.55
C SER A 14 5.30 -6.78 11.35
N ARG A 15 5.40 -7.72 10.40
CA ARG A 15 6.67 -8.36 10.03
C ARG A 15 7.56 -7.39 9.24
N TYR A 16 7.00 -6.64 8.30
CA TYR A 16 7.76 -5.61 7.57
C TYR A 16 8.22 -4.48 8.47
N ARG A 17 7.42 -4.05 9.45
CA ARG A 17 7.85 -3.05 10.45
C ARG A 17 9.06 -3.55 11.26
N ARG A 18 9.08 -4.83 11.63
CA ARG A 18 10.19 -5.43 12.38
C ARG A 18 11.42 -5.73 11.52
N HIS A 19 11.20 -6.14 10.27
CA HIS A 19 12.22 -6.53 9.32
C HIS A 19 11.84 -5.92 7.96
N PRO A 20 12.31 -4.71 7.62
CA PRO A 20 11.85 -4.01 6.42
C PRO A 20 12.48 -4.50 5.12
N TRP A 21 13.74 -4.97 5.18
CA TRP A 21 14.50 -5.51 4.04
C TRP A 21 13.79 -6.54 3.14
N PRO A 22 12.94 -7.46 3.62
CA PRO A 22 12.28 -8.45 2.77
C PRO A 22 11.23 -7.86 1.84
N ALA A 23 10.68 -6.68 2.13
CA ALA A 23 9.65 -6.05 1.29
C ALA A 23 10.17 -5.78 -0.14
N GLN A 24 11.48 -5.58 -0.30
CA GLN A 24 12.13 -5.37 -1.60
C GLN A 24 12.33 -6.65 -2.41
N LEU A 25 12.15 -7.82 -1.79
CA LEU A 25 12.54 -9.12 -2.33
C LEU A 25 11.35 -9.97 -2.78
N GLY A 26 10.12 -9.45 -2.73
CA GLY A 26 8.90 -10.18 -3.10
C GLY A 26 8.54 -10.00 -4.58
N PRO A 27 9.00 -10.85 -5.50
CA PRO A 27 8.58 -10.77 -6.90
C PRO A 27 7.11 -11.19 -7.05
N ILE A 28 6.27 -10.24 -7.43
CA ILE A 28 4.84 -10.47 -7.72
C ILE A 28 4.65 -11.53 -8.81
N THR A 29 5.57 -11.59 -9.78
CA THR A 29 5.50 -12.51 -10.94
C THR A 29 6.20 -13.84 -10.72
N ARG A 30 6.84 -14.07 -9.56
CA ARG A 30 7.58 -15.31 -9.25
C ARG A 30 7.21 -15.82 -7.86
N PRO A 31 6.03 -16.45 -7.71
CA PRO A 31 5.57 -16.92 -6.41
C PRO A 31 6.58 -17.90 -5.80
N LEU A 32 6.91 -17.67 -4.53
CA LEU A 32 7.78 -18.55 -3.76
C LEU A 32 6.91 -19.58 -3.03
N PRO A 33 7.02 -20.88 -3.33
CA PRO A 33 6.21 -21.93 -2.73
C PRO A 33 6.74 -22.27 -1.32
N LEU A 34 6.57 -21.34 -0.38
CA LEU A 34 6.99 -21.49 1.01
C LEU A 34 5.76 -21.71 1.90
N PRO A 35 5.74 -22.70 2.80
CA PRO A 35 4.59 -22.98 3.66
C PRO A 35 4.11 -21.76 4.48
N ASN A 36 5.05 -20.93 4.95
CA ASN A 36 4.72 -19.71 5.69
C ASN A 36 4.10 -18.61 4.81
N LEU A 37 4.40 -18.60 3.51
CA LEU A 37 3.75 -17.70 2.56
C LEU A 37 2.38 -18.24 2.13
N ALA A 38 2.22 -19.56 2.05
CA ALA A 38 0.94 -20.19 1.72
C ALA A 38 -0.17 -19.82 2.73
N VAL A 39 0.16 -19.63 4.01
CA VAL A 39 -0.78 -19.12 5.04
C VAL A 39 -1.37 -17.74 4.69
N HIS A 40 -0.64 -16.92 3.94
CA HIS A 40 -1.16 -15.63 3.45
C HIS A 40 -2.01 -15.77 2.17
N ALA A 41 -1.88 -16.91 1.46
CA ALA A 41 -2.72 -17.30 0.32
C ALA A 41 -4.01 -18.04 0.73
N GLU A 42 -4.15 -18.42 2.01
CA GLU A 42 -5.35 -19.05 2.63
C GLU A 42 -6.50 -18.04 2.86
N TRP A 43 -6.86 -17.31 1.81
CA TRP A 43 -7.91 -16.29 1.81
C TRP A 43 -9.06 -16.64 0.85
N ALA A 44 -8.89 -17.64 -0.01
CA ALA A 44 -9.91 -18.08 -0.95
C ALA A 44 -11.16 -18.52 -0.16
N PRO A 45 -12.32 -17.86 -0.35
CA PRO A 45 -13.56 -18.34 0.23
C PRO A 45 -13.82 -19.77 -0.27
N ALA A 46 -14.34 -20.61 0.61
CA ALA A 46 -14.91 -21.91 0.23
C ALA A 46 -16.14 -21.81 -0.71
N ALA A 47 -16.42 -20.62 -1.28
CA ALA A 47 -17.53 -20.36 -2.17
C ALA A 47 -17.09 -20.48 -3.63
N LEU A 48 -16.77 -21.71 -4.04
CA LEU A 48 -16.83 -22.14 -5.43
C LEU A 48 -18.19 -22.81 -5.68
N ASP A 49 -19.29 -22.16 -5.27
CA ASP A 49 -20.66 -22.68 -5.45
C ASP A 49 -21.28 -22.25 -6.80
N GLY A 50 -20.45 -21.83 -7.77
CA GLY A 50 -20.86 -21.49 -9.13
C GLY A 50 -21.45 -20.10 -9.31
N SER A 51 -21.77 -19.39 -8.22
CA SER A 51 -22.29 -18.01 -8.24
C SER A 51 -21.25 -16.93 -7.86
N GLY A 52 -20.06 -17.37 -7.43
CA GLY A 52 -18.96 -16.52 -7.00
C GLY A 52 -17.92 -16.19 -8.09
N PRO A 53 -16.93 -15.33 -7.78
CA PRO A 53 -15.83 -15.01 -8.69
C PRO A 53 -15.03 -16.27 -9.07
N SER A 54 -14.52 -16.30 -10.31
CA SER A 54 -13.66 -17.39 -10.77
C SER A 54 -12.34 -17.44 -9.97
N ALA A 55 -11.67 -18.60 -9.99
CA ALA A 55 -10.37 -18.76 -9.33
C ALA A 55 -9.32 -17.76 -9.83
N ALA A 56 -9.35 -17.40 -11.12
CA ALA A 56 -8.45 -16.40 -11.70
C ALA A 56 -8.74 -15.00 -11.15
N GLU A 57 -10.00 -14.59 -11.10
CA GLU A 57 -10.39 -13.29 -10.53
C GLU A 57 -10.06 -13.19 -9.05
N MET A 58 -10.25 -14.28 -8.32
CA MET A 58 -9.80 -14.37 -6.95
C MET A 58 -8.28 -14.14 -6.89
N CYS A 59 -7.48 -14.90 -7.64
CA CYS A 59 -6.04 -14.71 -7.67
C CYS A 59 -5.64 -13.26 -7.97
N ASP A 60 -6.23 -12.62 -8.97
CA ASP A 60 -5.95 -11.23 -9.35
C ASP A 60 -6.28 -10.25 -8.21
N LEU A 61 -7.42 -10.40 -7.55
CA LEU A 61 -7.81 -9.54 -6.42
C LEU A 61 -6.84 -9.66 -5.25
N HIS A 62 -6.34 -10.86 -4.98
CA HIS A 62 -5.32 -11.07 -3.96
C HIS A 62 -3.97 -10.49 -4.35
N VAL A 63 -3.56 -10.65 -5.61
CA VAL A 63 -2.33 -10.04 -6.10
C VAL A 63 -2.42 -8.51 -5.98
N VAL A 64 -3.55 -7.89 -6.34
CA VAL A 64 -3.76 -6.44 -6.18
C VAL A 64 -3.66 -6.02 -4.71
N PHE A 65 -4.37 -6.71 -3.83
CA PHE A 65 -4.37 -6.39 -2.40
C PHE A 65 -2.99 -6.58 -1.74
N SER A 66 -2.31 -7.70 -2.02
CA SER A 66 -0.98 -7.98 -1.50
C SER A 66 0.10 -7.05 -2.08
N SER A 67 -0.07 -6.60 -3.32
CA SER A 67 0.80 -5.60 -3.96
C SER A 67 0.66 -4.23 -3.31
N TYR A 68 -0.54 -3.85 -2.87
CA TYR A 68 -0.72 -2.63 -2.08
C TYR A 68 0.09 -2.69 -0.77
N VAL A 69 -0.03 -3.79 -0.01
CA VAL A 69 0.72 -3.96 1.25
C VAL A 69 2.24 -3.94 1.02
N HIS A 70 2.73 -4.66 -0.01
CA HIS A 70 4.14 -4.62 -0.39
C HIS A 70 4.59 -3.22 -0.83
N GLY A 71 3.79 -2.55 -1.65
CA GLY A 71 4.09 -1.24 -2.21
C GLY A 71 4.28 -0.16 -1.15
N ILE A 72 3.57 -0.22 -0.03
CA ILE A 72 3.84 0.66 1.11
C ILE A 72 5.06 0.15 1.89
N ALA A 73 5.13 -1.16 2.16
CA ALA A 73 6.17 -1.72 3.01
C ALA A 73 7.60 -1.49 2.49
N VAL A 74 7.82 -1.40 1.18
CA VAL A 74 9.14 -1.06 0.61
C VAL A 74 9.68 0.29 1.09
N HIS A 75 8.81 1.22 1.50
CA HIS A 75 9.22 2.53 2.01
C HIS A 75 9.76 2.47 3.45
N LEU A 76 9.43 1.43 4.23
CA LEU A 76 9.97 1.24 5.58
C LEU A 76 11.48 1.05 5.56
N GLU A 77 11.99 0.21 4.65
CA GLU A 77 13.43 0.00 4.49
C GLU A 77 14.11 1.23 3.90
N ARG A 78 13.47 1.91 2.93
CA ARG A 78 14.02 3.14 2.34
C ARG A 78 14.16 4.26 3.38
N GLY A 79 13.18 4.39 4.28
CA GLY A 79 13.26 5.33 5.41
C GLY A 79 14.44 5.01 6.33
N GLN A 80 14.63 3.74 6.69
CA GLN A 80 15.79 3.32 7.50
C GLN A 80 17.13 3.57 6.80
N GLN A 81 17.20 3.33 5.48
CA GLN A 81 18.40 3.61 4.69
C GLN A 81 18.69 5.11 4.57
N ALA A 82 17.65 5.94 4.42
CA ALA A 82 17.77 7.39 4.38
C ALA A 82 18.27 7.96 5.71
N LEU A 83 17.86 7.38 6.84
CA LEU A 83 18.33 7.73 8.19
C LEU A 83 19.63 7.03 8.62
N GLY A 84 20.27 6.26 7.72
CA GLY A 84 21.55 5.60 8.00
C GLY A 84 22.66 6.60 8.36
N ALA A 85 23.84 6.10 8.76
CA ALA A 85 24.90 6.84 9.47
C ALA A 85 25.44 8.15 8.84
N SER A 86 25.00 8.55 7.64
CA SER A 86 25.41 9.79 6.97
C SER A 86 24.28 10.49 6.21
N GLY A 87 23.04 10.02 6.34
CA GLY A 87 21.90 10.61 5.62
C GLY A 87 21.26 11.76 6.39
N PRO A 88 20.69 12.75 5.69
CA PRO A 88 19.97 13.84 6.33
C PRO A 88 18.72 13.31 7.04
N SER A 89 18.34 13.97 8.14
CA SER A 89 17.02 13.72 8.74
C SER A 89 15.90 14.05 7.74
N GLU A 90 14.67 13.62 8.03
CA GLU A 90 13.51 13.94 7.19
C GLU A 90 13.31 15.47 7.09
N ASP A 91 13.43 16.19 8.19
CA ASP A 91 13.36 17.65 8.22
C ASP A 91 14.47 18.31 7.38
N GLU A 92 15.71 17.85 7.52
CA GLU A 92 16.85 18.36 6.74
C GLU A 92 16.68 18.07 5.25
N TRP A 93 16.15 16.90 4.91
CA TRP A 93 15.83 16.53 3.54
C TRP A 93 14.75 17.46 2.98
N MET A 94 13.67 17.69 3.71
CA MET A 94 12.58 18.58 3.30
C MET A 94 13.05 20.03 3.14
N GLU A 95 13.83 20.55 4.09
CA GLU A 95 14.43 21.89 4.02
C GLU A 95 15.32 22.03 2.77
N SER A 96 16.15 21.02 2.47
CA SER A 96 17.00 21.03 1.27
C SER A 96 16.21 21.08 -0.05
N ARG A 97 14.92 20.72 -0.02
CA ARG A 97 14.01 20.72 -1.18
C ARG A 97 13.04 21.89 -1.20
N ALA A 98 12.93 22.65 -0.11
CA ALA A 98 11.96 23.74 0.02
C ALA A 98 12.08 24.76 -1.12
N SER A 99 13.30 25.15 -1.52
CA SER A 99 13.52 26.08 -2.64
C SER A 99 13.02 25.53 -3.98
N ALA A 100 13.33 24.26 -4.29
CA ALA A 100 12.88 23.61 -5.53
C ALA A 100 11.35 23.46 -5.54
N MET A 101 10.76 23.12 -4.41
CA MET A 101 9.31 23.01 -4.26
C MET A 101 8.63 24.37 -4.41
N GLY A 102 9.17 25.42 -3.80
CA GLY A 102 8.71 26.81 -3.95
C GLY A 102 8.79 27.32 -5.39
N ALA A 103 9.81 26.92 -6.16
CA ALA A 103 9.88 27.23 -7.58
C ALA A 103 8.75 26.57 -8.39
N ILE A 104 8.36 25.33 -8.04
CA ILE A 104 7.25 24.62 -8.68
C ILE A 104 5.92 25.30 -8.32
N THR A 105 5.64 25.50 -7.04
CA THR A 105 4.35 26.05 -6.58
C THR A 105 4.19 27.53 -6.93
N GLY A 106 5.28 28.30 -6.89
CA GLY A 106 5.31 29.72 -7.27
C GLY A 106 5.30 29.98 -8.78
N SER A 107 5.49 28.96 -9.62
CA SER A 107 5.52 29.12 -11.09
C SER A 107 4.19 29.52 -11.72
N GLY A 108 3.08 29.34 -10.99
CA GLY A 108 1.71 29.49 -11.53
C GLY A 108 1.30 28.39 -12.53
N ARG A 109 2.19 27.44 -12.86
CA ARG A 109 1.94 26.38 -13.84
C ARG A 109 1.20 25.17 -13.24
N TYR A 110 1.23 25.00 -11.93
CA TYR A 110 0.61 23.86 -11.23
C TYR A 110 -0.37 24.29 -10.13
N PRO A 111 -1.45 25.04 -10.45
CA PRO A 111 -2.33 25.61 -9.41
C PRO A 111 -2.96 24.58 -8.45
N PRO A 112 -3.50 23.43 -8.90
CA PRO A 112 -4.07 22.44 -7.99
C PRO A 112 -3.03 21.84 -7.04
N PHE A 113 -1.81 21.59 -7.54
CA PHE A 113 -0.73 21.03 -6.74
C PHE A 113 -0.22 22.05 -5.70
N ALA A 114 -0.06 23.31 -6.11
CA ALA A 114 0.32 24.40 -5.21
C ALA A 114 -0.72 24.60 -4.10
N TRP A 115 -2.01 24.53 -4.44
CA TRP A 115 -3.09 24.61 -3.47
C TRP A 115 -3.03 23.45 -2.47
N VAL A 116 -3.00 22.20 -2.93
CA VAL A 116 -2.92 21.02 -2.05
C VAL A 116 -1.71 21.09 -1.12
N LEU A 117 -0.54 21.46 -1.64
CA LEU A 117 0.66 21.53 -0.80
C LEU A 117 0.55 22.63 0.27
N GLY A 118 -0.11 23.75 -0.05
CA GLY A 118 -0.42 24.80 0.91
C GLY A 118 -1.31 24.31 2.04
N GLU A 119 -2.44 23.66 1.71
CA GLU A 119 -3.37 23.11 2.71
C GLU A 119 -2.68 22.07 3.60
N LEU A 120 -1.92 21.14 3.01
CA LEU A 120 -1.19 20.12 3.77
C LEU A 120 -0.17 20.75 4.74
N ALA A 121 0.52 21.81 4.32
CA ALA A 121 1.44 22.53 5.18
C ALA A 121 0.72 23.28 6.33
N GLU A 122 -0.44 23.89 6.06
CA GLU A 122 -1.25 24.56 7.07
C GLU A 122 -1.87 23.58 8.08
N GLU A 123 -2.28 22.40 7.63
CA GLU A 123 -2.79 21.32 8.47
C GLU A 123 -1.70 20.60 9.27
N GLY A 124 -0.42 20.85 8.95
CA GLY A 124 0.72 20.16 9.55
C GLY A 124 0.72 18.67 9.19
N TYR A 125 0.28 18.33 7.98
CA TYR A 125 0.22 16.95 7.51
C TYR A 125 1.62 16.34 7.47
N ASP A 126 1.74 15.18 8.11
CA ASP A 126 2.92 14.33 8.05
C ASP A 126 2.52 12.94 7.56
N LEU A 127 3.33 12.36 6.68
CA LEU A 127 3.01 11.09 6.04
C LEU A 127 3.40 9.92 6.95
N ASP A 128 2.44 9.41 7.70
CA ASP A 128 2.62 8.17 8.46
C ASP A 128 2.30 6.92 7.62
N LEU A 129 3.29 6.04 7.45
CA LEU A 129 3.15 4.78 6.71
C LEU A 129 2.20 3.78 7.38
N ASP A 130 2.10 3.75 8.70
CA ASP A 130 1.15 2.92 9.46
C ASP A 130 -0.29 3.42 9.23
N GLU A 131 -0.52 4.73 9.25
CA GLU A 131 -1.83 5.31 8.95
C GLU A 131 -2.24 5.09 7.49
N LEU A 132 -1.29 5.27 6.56
CA LEU A 132 -1.51 5.01 5.13
C LEU A 132 -1.83 3.54 4.86
N PHE A 133 -1.15 2.61 5.56
CA PHE A 133 -1.44 1.18 5.50
C PHE A 133 -2.86 0.86 5.99
N GLU A 134 -3.27 1.40 7.15
CA GLU A 134 -4.60 1.16 7.69
C GLU A 134 -5.71 1.79 6.83
N LEU A 135 -5.44 2.94 6.21
CA LEU A 135 -6.37 3.58 5.28
C LEU A 135 -6.66 2.66 4.08
N GLY A 136 -5.63 2.23 3.35
CA GLY A 136 -5.85 1.40 2.16
C GLY A 136 -6.22 -0.05 2.49
N LEU A 137 -5.90 -0.55 3.70
CA LEU A 137 -6.45 -1.82 4.19
C LEU A 137 -7.99 -1.81 4.21
N ARG A 138 -8.60 -0.63 4.49
CA ARG A 138 -10.06 -0.44 4.41
C ARG A 138 -10.51 -0.11 2.99
N SER A 139 -9.85 0.85 2.35
CA SER A 139 -10.32 1.41 1.08
C SER A 139 -10.11 0.52 -0.14
N VAL A 140 -9.01 -0.24 -0.22
CA VAL A 140 -8.73 -1.09 -1.39
C VAL A 140 -9.77 -2.21 -1.51
N PRO A 141 -10.07 -2.98 -0.46
CA PRO A 141 -11.14 -3.97 -0.53
C PRO A 141 -12.51 -3.39 -0.87
N ASP A 142 -12.86 -2.23 -0.29
CA ASP A 142 -14.14 -1.55 -0.55
C ASP A 142 -14.25 -1.08 -2.00
N GLY A 143 -13.16 -0.59 -2.60
CA GLY A 143 -13.12 -0.23 -4.02
C GLY A 143 -13.22 -1.43 -4.97
N LEU A 144 -12.85 -2.62 -4.51
CA LEU A 144 -12.92 -3.86 -5.29
C LEU A 144 -14.29 -4.55 -5.17
N ALA A 145 -15.02 -4.35 -4.08
CA ALA A 145 -16.31 -5.01 -3.82
C ALA A 145 -17.35 -4.79 -4.95
N PRO A 146 -17.56 -3.57 -5.49
CA PRO A 146 -18.51 -3.38 -6.60
C PRO A 146 -18.19 -4.14 -7.88
N ARG A 147 -16.92 -4.54 -8.10
CA ARG A 147 -16.54 -5.37 -9.26
C ARG A 147 -17.00 -6.81 -9.12
N LEU A 148 -17.10 -7.29 -7.89
CA LEU A 148 -17.64 -8.61 -7.56
C LEU A 148 -19.17 -8.61 -7.66
N ASP A 149 -19.83 -7.53 -7.24
CA ASP A 149 -21.30 -7.43 -7.26
C ASP A 149 -21.86 -7.18 -8.66
N ARG A 150 -21.25 -6.29 -9.46
CA ARG A 150 -21.72 -5.96 -10.82
C ARG A 150 -21.75 -7.17 -11.76
N ARG A 151 -20.96 -8.21 -11.49
CA ARG A 151 -20.95 -9.43 -12.30
C ARG A 151 -22.01 -10.46 -11.88
N ARG A 152 -22.56 -10.34 -10.66
CA ARG A 152 -23.69 -11.15 -10.21
C ARG A 152 -25.02 -10.70 -10.81
N ASP A 153 -25.12 -9.43 -11.23
CA ASP A 153 -26.33 -8.86 -11.82
C ASP A 153 -26.46 -9.07 -13.35
N VAL A 154 -25.38 -9.52 -14.02
CA VAL A 154 -25.30 -9.65 -15.49
C VAL A 154 -25.39 -11.12 -15.94
N MET A 155 -25.58 -12.06 -15.01
CA MET A 155 -25.90 -13.48 -15.26
C MET A 155 -27.27 -13.82 -14.69
#